data_AF-A0A9E4HGX0-F1
#
_entry.id   AF-A0A9E4HGX0-F1
#
_cell.length_a   1.000
_cell.length_b   1.000
_cell.length_c   1.000
_cell.angle_alpha   90.00
_cell.angle_beta   90.00
_cell.angle_gamma   90.00
#
_symmetry.space_group_name_H-M   'P 1'
#
loop_
_entity.id
_entity.type
_entity.pdbx_description
1 polymer ?
#
loop_
_entity_poly.entity_id
_entity_poly.type
_entity_poly.pdbx_seq_one_letter_code
_entity_poly.pdbx_strand_id
1 'polypeptide(L)'
;QIDLEAGQPRPFPSPRFAGIVGTNYLYRPLFPKLIESLTDNGVLIYETFAKGNERFGHPKNPDYLLEDGELLQCFAGALYVVSYEQVERGEPNPAVLQHIVAIKRPNPWH
;
A
#
# COMPACT_ATOMS: atom_id res chain seq x y z
N GLN A 1 -6.10 -10.54 15.41
CA GLN A 1 -6.40 -9.72 14.21
C GLN A 1 -7.06 -8.44 14.69
N ILE A 2 -6.56 -7.27 14.28
CA ILE A 2 -7.11 -5.96 14.66
C ILE A 2 -7.64 -5.31 13.40
N ASP A 3 -8.85 -4.79 13.47
CA ASP A 3 -9.52 -4.05 12.41
C ASP A 3 -9.01 -2.60 12.41
N LEU A 4 -8.41 -2.17 11.29
CA LEU A 4 -7.84 -0.84 11.12
C LEU A 4 -8.84 0.18 10.52
N GLU A 5 -10.03 -0.28 10.10
CA GLU A 5 -11.06 0.53 9.47
C GLU A 5 -12.03 1.17 10.48
N ALA A 6 -12.16 0.56 11.67
CA ALA A 6 -13.15 0.93 12.70
C ALA A 6 -12.99 2.32 13.35
N GLY A 7 -12.04 3.15 12.89
CA GLY A 7 -11.89 4.53 13.37
C GLY A 7 -11.56 4.71 14.85
N GLN A 8 -11.20 3.64 15.57
CA GLN A 8 -10.96 3.66 17.02
C GLN A 8 -9.74 4.54 17.41
N PRO A 9 -9.71 5.12 18.63
CA PRO A 9 -8.57 5.87 19.14
C PRO A 9 -7.34 4.97 19.10
N ARG A 10 -6.24 5.48 18.52
CA ARG A 10 -4.99 4.76 18.20
C ARG A 10 -4.78 3.53 19.10
N PRO A 11 -4.93 2.28 18.59
CA PRO A 11 -4.85 1.11 19.44
C PRO A 11 -3.46 0.87 20.04
N PHE A 12 -2.44 1.60 19.60
CA PHE A 12 -1.13 1.56 20.25
C PHE A 12 -0.22 2.78 19.96
N PRO A 13 0.93 2.94 20.65
CA PRO A 13 1.86 4.06 20.44
C PRO A 13 2.68 3.97 19.13
N SER A 14 3.06 5.13 18.60
CA SER A 14 3.97 5.43 17.46
C SER A 14 5.47 5.22 17.73
N PRO A 15 6.34 4.54 16.93
CA PRO A 15 6.20 3.53 15.86
C PRO A 15 6.31 2.07 16.37
N ARG A 16 5.89 1.06 15.58
CA ARG A 16 5.77 -0.35 16.07
C ARG A 16 6.16 -1.48 15.13
N PHE A 17 5.96 -1.33 13.83
CA PHE A 17 6.10 -2.45 12.91
C PHE A 17 7.39 -2.35 12.10
N ALA A 18 8.22 -3.38 12.16
CA ALA A 18 9.38 -3.53 11.27
C ALA A 18 8.96 -3.89 9.83
N GLY A 19 7.73 -4.34 9.63
CA GLY A 19 7.19 -4.68 8.32
C GLY A 19 5.68 -4.57 8.27
N ILE A 20 5.15 -4.09 7.14
CA ILE A 20 3.73 -4.07 6.82
C ILE A 20 3.56 -4.68 5.42
N VAL A 21 2.65 -5.63 5.30
CA VAL A 21 2.28 -6.24 4.02
C VAL A 21 0.79 -6.01 3.78
N GLY A 22 0.45 -5.39 2.65
CA GLY A 22 -0.93 -5.24 2.18
C GLY A 22 -1.09 -5.91 0.82
N THR A 23 -2.12 -6.74 0.66
CA THR A 23 -2.38 -7.48 -0.58
C THR A 23 -3.87 -7.47 -0.89
N ASN A 24 -4.26 -7.19 -2.13
CA ASN A 24 -5.65 -7.18 -2.59
C ASN A 24 -6.60 -6.38 -1.70
N TYR A 25 -6.08 -5.29 -1.13
CA TYR A 25 -6.80 -4.45 -0.18
C TYR A 25 -6.56 -2.99 -0.52
N LEU A 26 -7.62 -2.18 -0.51
CA LEU A 26 -7.54 -0.76 -0.80
C LEU A 26 -8.45 0.03 0.13
N TYR A 27 -7.84 0.69 1.11
CA TYR A 27 -8.49 1.70 1.93
C TYR A 27 -7.53 2.89 2.09
N ARG A 28 -7.65 3.85 1.16
CA ARG A 28 -6.76 5.01 1.05
C ARG A 28 -6.58 5.81 2.35
N PRO A 29 -7.61 6.04 3.19
CA PRO A 29 -7.45 6.72 4.48
C PRO A 29 -6.49 6.02 5.45
N LEU A 30 -6.14 4.75 5.22
CA LEU A 30 -5.19 4.02 6.04
C LEU A 30 -3.73 4.35 5.72
N PHE A 31 -3.40 4.82 4.50
CA PHE A 31 -2.01 4.96 4.06
C PHE A 31 -1.14 5.84 4.99
N PRO A 32 -1.58 7.02 5.46
CA PRO A 32 -0.79 7.80 6.42
C PRO A 32 -0.51 7.03 7.71
N LYS A 33 -1.50 6.28 8.20
CA LYS A 33 -1.37 5.46 9.42
C LYS A 33 -0.39 4.30 9.24
N LEU A 34 -0.31 3.71 8.03
CA LEU A 34 0.69 2.67 7.72
C LEU A 34 2.11 3.25 7.84
N ILE A 35 2.34 4.41 7.23
CA ILE A 35 3.63 5.12 7.27
C ILE A 35 4.03 5.48 8.71
N GLU A 36 3.09 6.02 9.49
CA GLU A 36 3.30 6.36 10.90
C GLU A 36 3.62 5.14 11.77
N SER A 37 3.01 3.99 11.45
CA SER A 37 3.15 2.77 12.26
C SER A 37 4.45 2.00 11.99
N LEU A 38 5.13 2.25 10.86
CA LEU A 38 6.45 1.67 10.58
C LEU A 38 7.53 2.22 11.52
N THR A 39 8.39 1.33 12.02
CA THR A 39 9.65 1.72 12.67
C THR A 39 10.63 2.27 11.66
N ASP A 40 11.70 2.90 12.14
CA ASP A 40 12.85 3.21 11.30
C ASP A 40 13.41 1.92 10.69
N ASN A 41 13.81 2.02 9.43
CA ASN A 41 14.18 0.91 8.54
C ASN A 41 13.07 -0.13 8.30
N GLY A 42 11.84 0.16 8.72
CA GLY A 42 10.69 -0.70 8.48
C GLY A 42 10.30 -0.76 7.01
N VAL A 43 9.81 -1.91 6.56
CA VAL A 43 9.47 -2.18 5.15
C VAL A 43 7.96 -2.18 4.93
N LEU A 44 7.50 -1.48 3.91
CA LEU A 44 6.16 -1.59 3.35
C LEU A 44 6.23 -2.43 2.07
N ILE A 45 5.40 -3.46 1.97
CA ILE A 45 5.10 -4.18 0.74
C ILE A 45 3.60 -4.05 0.50
N TYR A 46 3.19 -3.47 -0.62
CA TYR A 46 1.77 -3.26 -0.89
C TYR A 46 1.44 -3.62 -2.34
N GLU A 47 0.42 -4.45 -2.55
CA GLU A 47 -0.09 -4.83 -3.87
C GLU A 47 -1.61 -4.75 -3.87
N THR A 48 -2.20 -4.11 -4.87
CA THR A 48 -3.66 -4.20 -5.10
C THR A 48 -4.01 -3.89 -6.55
N PHE A 49 -5.28 -4.09 -6.89
CA PHE A 49 -5.80 -3.94 -8.25
C PHE A 49 -5.76 -2.48 -8.71
N ALA A 50 -5.36 -2.30 -9.96
CA ALA A 50 -5.32 -1.01 -10.63
C ALA A 50 -6.37 -0.93 -11.73
N LYS A 51 -6.65 0.29 -12.20
CA LYS A 51 -7.51 0.53 -13.35
C LYS A 51 -7.11 -0.35 -14.54
N GLY A 52 -8.11 -0.86 -15.23
CA GLY A 52 -7.97 -1.88 -16.27
C GLY A 52 -8.24 -3.30 -15.76
N ASN A 53 -8.21 -3.55 -14.44
CA ASN A 53 -8.54 -4.87 -13.88
C ASN A 53 -10.02 -5.26 -14.06
N GLU A 54 -10.91 -4.28 -14.20
CA GLU A 54 -12.34 -4.50 -14.43
C GLU A 54 -12.67 -5.34 -15.68
N ARG A 55 -11.71 -5.45 -16.60
CA ARG A 55 -11.76 -6.30 -17.80
C ARG A 55 -11.63 -7.79 -17.48
N PHE A 56 -11.00 -8.14 -16.36
CA PHE A 56 -10.60 -9.51 -16.02
C PHE A 56 -11.39 -10.11 -14.85
N GLY A 57 -11.98 -9.28 -13.97
CA GLY A 57 -12.73 -9.79 -12.83
C GLY A 57 -13.15 -8.71 -11.84
N HIS A 58 -13.28 -9.11 -10.57
CA HIS A 58 -13.48 -8.18 -9.44
C HIS A 58 -12.11 -7.69 -8.93
N PRO A 59 -12.04 -6.47 -8.35
CA PRO A 59 -13.11 -5.48 -8.21
C PRO A 59 -13.39 -4.72 -9.51
N LYS A 60 -14.66 -4.29 -9.68
CA LYS A 60 -15.12 -3.48 -10.83
C LYS A 60 -15.51 -2.04 -10.45
N ASN A 61 -15.74 -1.78 -9.15
CA ASN A 61 -16.00 -0.42 -8.70
C ASN A 61 -14.66 0.35 -8.76
N PRO A 62 -14.60 1.49 -9.47
CA PRO A 62 -13.39 2.32 -9.54
C PRO A 62 -12.87 2.75 -8.17
N ASP A 63 -13.73 2.87 -7.14
CA ASP A 63 -13.30 3.19 -5.78
C ASP A 63 -12.37 2.12 -5.18
N TYR A 64 -12.39 0.89 -5.70
CA TYR A 64 -11.52 -0.21 -5.28
C TYR A 64 -10.40 -0.51 -6.28
N LEU A 65 -10.17 0.39 -7.23
CA LEU A 65 -9.08 0.30 -8.20
C LEU A 65 -8.13 1.49 -8.01
N LEU A 66 -6.84 1.22 -8.08
CA LEU A 66 -5.82 2.26 -8.08
C LEU A 66 -5.82 3.03 -9.40
N GLU A 67 -5.68 4.36 -9.29
CA GLU A 67 -5.31 5.24 -10.39
C GLU A 67 -3.86 4.98 -10.83
N ASP A 68 -3.52 5.39 -12.04
CA ASP A 68 -2.17 5.26 -12.58
C ASP A 68 -1.12 5.89 -11.64
N GLY A 69 -0.09 5.13 -11.27
CA GLY A 69 0.95 5.63 -10.37
C GLY A 69 0.52 5.85 -8.91
N GLU A 70 -0.71 5.49 -8.51
CA GLU A 70 -1.26 5.90 -7.22
C GLU A 70 -0.44 5.44 -6.00
N LEU A 71 0.03 4.17 -5.96
CA LEU A 71 0.88 3.72 -4.85
C LEU A 71 2.18 4.53 -4.77
N LEU A 72 2.78 4.84 -5.92
CA LEU A 72 3.99 5.64 -5.97
C LEU A 72 3.74 7.04 -5.39
N GLN A 73 2.64 7.69 -5.79
CA GLN A 73 2.24 9.01 -5.30
C GLN A 73 1.97 9.02 -3.79
N CYS A 74 1.31 7.97 -3.27
CA CYS A 74 0.97 7.89 -1.85
C CYS A 74 2.18 7.69 -0.94
N PHE A 75 3.21 6.95 -1.38
CA PHE A 75 4.30 6.53 -0.49
C PHE A 75 5.64 7.22 -0.75
N ALA A 76 5.93 7.67 -1.97
CA ALA A 76 7.26 8.20 -2.33
C ALA A 76 7.61 9.52 -1.61
N GLY A 77 6.62 10.27 -1.13
CA GLY A 77 6.87 11.50 -0.36
C GLY A 77 7.37 11.25 1.08
N ALA A 78 7.15 10.05 1.63
CA ALA A 78 7.45 9.74 3.03
C ALA A 78 8.35 8.51 3.21
N LEU A 79 8.39 7.61 2.22
CA LEU A 79 9.19 6.38 2.24
C LEU A 79 10.16 6.38 1.06
N TYR A 80 11.30 5.73 1.24
CA TYR A 80 12.22 5.46 0.14
C TYR A 80 11.71 4.26 -0.67
N VAL A 81 11.36 4.50 -1.93
CA VAL A 81 10.86 3.45 -2.83
C VAL A 81 12.03 2.58 -3.32
N VAL A 82 11.92 1.28 -3.09
CA VAL A 82 12.89 0.27 -3.54
C VAL A 82 12.46 -0.31 -4.89
N SER A 83 11.18 -0.63 -5.03
CA SER A 83 10.58 -1.06 -6.29
C SER A 83 9.15 -0.57 -6.40
N TYR A 84 8.73 -0.29 -7.63
CA TYR A 84 7.35 0.00 -7.99
C TYR A 84 7.11 -0.56 -9.38
N GLU A 85 6.00 -1.26 -9.57
CA GLU A 85 5.57 -1.71 -10.88
C GLU A 85 4.05 -1.56 -11.02
N GLN A 86 3.62 -1.30 -12.25
CA GLN A 86 2.22 -1.41 -12.67
C GLN A 86 2.19 -2.40 -13.82
N VAL A 87 1.55 -3.55 -13.62
CA VAL A 87 1.63 -4.69 -14.52
C VAL A 87 0.26 -5.25 -14.86
N GLU A 88 0.10 -5.67 -16.11
CA GLU A 88 -0.94 -6.59 -16.51
C GLU A 88 -0.38 -8.02 -16.41
N ARG A 89 -0.87 -8.78 -15.44
CA ARG A 89 -0.56 -10.21 -15.29
C ARG A 89 -1.40 -10.99 -16.29
N GLY A 90 -0.78 -11.97 -16.95
CA GLY A 90 -1.46 -12.90 -17.87
C GLY A 90 -2.06 -14.13 -17.17
N GLU A 91 -2.28 -15.19 -17.95
CA GLU A 91 -2.81 -16.47 -17.47
C GLU A 91 -1.92 -17.13 -16.37
N PRO A 92 -2.52 -17.94 -15.46
CA PRO A 92 -3.93 -18.35 -15.42
C PRO A 92 -4.87 -17.32 -14.76
N ASN A 93 -4.32 -16.28 -14.11
CA ASN A 93 -5.09 -15.33 -13.32
C ASN A 93 -4.87 -13.89 -13.82
N PRO A 94 -5.48 -13.50 -14.95
CA PRO A 94 -5.26 -12.19 -15.52
C PRO A 94 -5.72 -11.09 -14.57
N ALA A 95 -4.90 -10.06 -14.40
CA ALA A 95 -5.18 -8.94 -13.51
C ALA A 95 -4.35 -7.71 -13.88
N VAL A 96 -4.84 -6.51 -13.58
CA VAL A 96 -4.00 -5.30 -13.60
C VAL A 96 -3.72 -4.90 -12.17
N LEU A 97 -2.44 -4.77 -11.82
CA LEU A 97 -1.97 -4.58 -10.46
C LEU A 97 -0.99 -3.41 -10.42
N GLN A 98 -0.92 -2.76 -9.26
CA GLN A 98 0.30 -2.09 -8.84
C GLN A 98 0.85 -2.78 -7.61
N HIS A 99 2.17 -2.86 -7.54
CA HIS A 99 2.87 -3.20 -6.31
C HIS A 99 4.00 -2.22 -6.02
N ILE A 100 4.29 -2.05 -4.73
CA ILE A 100 5.36 -1.19 -4.25
C ILE A 100 6.08 -1.85 -3.07
N VAL A 101 7.40 -1.75 -3.06
CA VAL A 101 8.24 -2.01 -1.89
C VAL A 101 8.91 -0.70 -1.50
N ALA A 102 8.73 -0.27 -0.25
CA ALA A 102 9.31 0.97 0.24
C ALA A 102 9.85 0.80 1.67
N ILE A 103 10.86 1.60 2.03
CA ILE A 103 11.53 1.55 3.34
C ILE A 103 11.36 2.90 4.02
N LYS A 104 10.99 2.89 5.30
CA LYS A 104 11.05 4.08 6.14
C LYS A 104 12.49 4.34 6.53
N ARG A 105 13.19 5.20 5.78
CA ARG A 105 14.54 5.59 6.17
C ARG A 105 14.47 6.47 7.42
N PRO A 106 15.35 6.27 8.41
CA PRO A 106 15.50 7.25 9.48
C PRO A 106 15.81 8.61 8.85
N ASN A 107 15.18 9.67 9.36
CA ASN A 107 15.53 11.01 8.92
C ASN A 107 16.99 11.27 9.34
N PRO A 108 17.93 11.51 8.42
CA PRO A 108 19.34 11.68 8.78
C PRO A 108 19.59 12.97 9.61
N TRP A 109 18.57 13.81 9.79
CA TRP A 109 18.66 15.11 10.47
C TRP A 109 17.90 15.18 11.81
N HIS A 110 17.32 14.07 12.29
CA HIS A 110 16.68 13.97 13.60
C HIS A 110 17.23 12.80 14.41
#